data_AF-A0A7C2JX11-F1
#
_entry.id   AF-A0A7C2JX11-F1
#
_cell.length_a   1.000
_cell.length_b   1.000
_cell.length_c   1.000
_cell.angle_alpha   90.00
_cell.angle_beta   90.00
_cell.angle_gamma   90.00
#
_symmetry.space_group_name_H-M   'P 1'
#
loop_
_entity.id
_entity.type
_entity.pdbx_description
1 polymer ?
#
loop_
_entity_poly.entity_id
_entity_poly.type
_entity_poly.pdbx_seq_one_letter_code
_entity_poly.pdbx_strand_id
1 'polypeptide(L)'
;MKIVLCQQCWAWVPSQGEQCPECHQALDLDVPDPSPAQLAERLGEAVCRIAAVQLDRRKLPQRGRLWGTTAGLLFLPELMVLADGSLADPLEAGDSGSWSWFGLWRRSNRRFSTSWEEDLPPAEPWDVAAAFLDRPGAAFFAREEIVRLWNRGRTWTLQRTIGRTVKWTMLSPPEVWRPAWRQLFQTAAEWRCVASP
;
A
#
# COMPACT_ATOMS: atom_id res chain seq x y z
N MET A 1 -5.00 -19.45 -2.17
CA MET A 1 -4.60 -18.96 -0.82
C MET A 1 -5.67 -17.98 -0.36
N LYS A 2 -6.23 -18.10 0.85
CA LYS A 2 -7.15 -17.08 1.36
C LYS A 2 -6.33 -15.87 1.84
N ILE A 3 -6.78 -14.67 1.47
CA ILE A 3 -6.30 -13.39 1.99
C ILE A 3 -7.44 -12.82 2.84
N VAL A 4 -7.11 -12.22 3.98
CA VAL A 4 -8.07 -11.67 4.95
C VAL A 4 -7.58 -10.32 5.48
N LEU A 5 -8.49 -9.45 5.89
CA LEU A 5 -8.12 -8.17 6.51
C LEU A 5 -7.79 -8.37 7.99
N CYS A 6 -6.56 -8.09 8.39
CA CYS A 6 -6.23 -8.02 9.81
C CYS A 6 -6.69 -6.68 10.38
N GLN A 7 -7.84 -6.67 11.05
CA GLN A 7 -8.43 -5.46 11.66
C GLN A 7 -7.55 -4.85 12.78
N GLN A 8 -6.57 -5.60 13.31
CA GLN A 8 -5.62 -5.12 14.32
C GLN A 8 -4.47 -4.26 13.76
N CYS A 9 -4.18 -4.32 12.46
CA CYS A 9 -3.13 -3.51 11.83
C CYS A 9 -3.51 -2.93 10.46
N TRP A 10 -4.80 -3.07 10.10
CA TRP A 10 -5.45 -2.56 8.90
C TRP A 10 -4.74 -2.94 7.60
N ALA A 11 -4.31 -4.20 7.50
CA ALA A 11 -3.63 -4.74 6.33
C ALA A 11 -4.23 -6.09 5.89
N TRP A 12 -4.45 -6.23 4.59
CA TRP A 12 -4.73 -7.53 3.97
C TRP A 12 -3.50 -8.44 4.10
N VAL A 13 -3.71 -9.69 4.52
CA VAL A 13 -2.66 -10.68 4.81
C VAL A 13 -3.07 -12.10 4.40
N PRO A 14 -2.11 -12.98 4.03
CA PRO A 14 -2.40 -14.39 3.83
C PRO A 14 -2.74 -15.06 5.16
N SER A 15 -3.84 -15.82 5.22
CA SER A 15 -4.35 -16.45 6.45
C SER A 15 -3.57 -17.72 6.86
N GLN A 16 -2.24 -17.72 6.74
CA GLN A 16 -1.41 -18.89 6.99
C GLN A 16 -0.92 -18.94 8.44
N GLY A 17 -1.51 -19.83 9.25
CA GLY A 17 -1.07 -20.12 10.61
C GLY A 17 -1.70 -19.25 11.70
N GLU A 18 -2.99 -18.91 11.55
CA GLU A 18 -3.85 -18.28 12.59
C GLU A 18 -3.39 -16.92 13.15
N GLN A 19 -2.24 -16.40 12.71
CA GLN A 19 -1.65 -15.14 13.16
C GLN A 19 -1.33 -14.22 11.98
N CYS A 20 -1.42 -12.92 12.22
CA CYS A 20 -1.10 -11.91 11.23
C CYS A 20 0.43 -11.81 10.99
N PRO A 21 0.94 -12.01 9.76
CA PRO A 21 2.37 -11.89 9.46
C PRO A 21 2.92 -10.45 9.48
N GLU A 22 2.07 -9.45 9.74
CA GLU A 22 2.45 -8.04 9.91
C GLU A 22 2.52 -7.64 11.40
N CYS A 23 1.59 -8.10 12.25
CA CYS A 23 1.48 -7.68 13.66
C CYS A 23 1.43 -8.80 14.72
N HIS A 24 1.49 -10.07 14.31
CA HIS A 24 1.46 -11.27 15.17
C HIS A 24 0.21 -11.48 16.05
N GLN A 25 -0.79 -10.61 15.93
CA GLN A 25 -2.11 -10.83 16.54
C GLN A 25 -2.84 -11.99 15.88
N ALA A 26 -3.73 -12.64 16.62
CA ALA A 26 -4.59 -13.69 16.09
C ALA A 26 -5.49 -13.16 14.95
N LEU A 27 -5.74 -14.00 13.95
CA LEU A 27 -6.69 -13.76 12.88
C LEU A 27 -7.97 -14.53 13.19
N ASP A 28 -8.92 -13.83 13.80
CA ASP A 28 -10.31 -14.28 13.82
C ASP A 28 -10.84 -14.31 12.38
N LEU A 29 -11.48 -15.41 11.99
CA LEU A 29 -12.02 -15.65 10.65
C LEU A 29 -13.54 -15.69 10.61
N ASP A 30 -14.19 -15.63 11.78
CA ASP A 30 -15.65 -15.62 11.96
C ASP A 30 -16.16 -14.18 12.16
N VAL A 31 -15.29 -13.26 12.61
CA VAL A 31 -15.53 -11.81 12.54
C VAL A 31 -15.63 -11.36 11.07
N PRO A 32 -16.74 -10.71 10.65
CA PRO A 32 -16.89 -10.21 9.28
C PRO A 32 -15.98 -9.02 8.99
N ASP A 33 -15.64 -8.81 7.72
CA ASP A 33 -14.95 -7.61 7.26
C ASP A 33 -15.79 -6.35 7.57
N PRO A 34 -15.14 -5.23 7.96
CA PRO A 34 -15.81 -4.00 8.35
C PRO A 34 -16.54 -3.36 7.16
N SER A 35 -17.69 -2.74 7.44
CA SER A 35 -18.47 -2.06 6.40
C SER A 35 -17.71 -0.86 5.79
N PRO A 36 -18.02 -0.46 4.54
CA PRO A 36 -17.40 0.71 3.91
C PRO A 36 -17.51 1.99 4.76
N ALA A 37 -18.60 2.18 5.51
CA ALA A 37 -18.76 3.33 6.41
C ALA A 37 -17.75 3.32 7.58
N GLN A 38 -17.56 2.17 8.23
CA GLN A 38 -16.56 2.02 9.30
C GLN A 38 -15.13 2.18 8.78
N LEU A 39 -14.87 1.73 7.55
CA LEU A 39 -13.59 1.97 6.89
C LEU A 39 -13.39 3.43 6.48
N ALA A 40 -14.43 4.13 6.02
CA ALA A 40 -14.33 5.56 5.70
C ALA A 40 -13.99 6.39 6.95
N GLU A 41 -14.63 6.09 8.09
CA GLU A 41 -14.31 6.68 9.39
C GLU A 41 -12.87 6.36 9.82
N ARG A 42 -12.40 5.12 9.66
CA ARG A 42 -11.05 4.69 10.07
C ARG A 42 -9.92 5.21 9.16
N LEU A 43 -10.16 5.26 7.84
CA LEU A 43 -9.18 5.68 6.83
C LEU A 43 -9.10 7.21 6.70
N GLY A 44 -10.20 7.92 6.96
CA GLY A 44 -10.32 9.36 6.75
C GLY A 44 -10.32 9.76 5.27
N GLU A 45 -10.41 11.06 5.02
CA GLU A 45 -10.45 11.64 3.67
C GLU A 45 -9.09 11.55 2.97
N ALA A 46 -9.07 11.29 1.67
CA ALA A 46 -7.85 11.33 0.86
C ALA A 46 -7.36 12.77 0.66
N VAL A 47 -6.16 13.08 1.16
CA VAL A 47 -5.53 14.41 1.03
C VAL A 47 -4.73 14.52 -0.26
N CYS A 48 -3.94 13.50 -0.60
CA CYS A 48 -3.11 13.52 -1.81
C CYS A 48 -2.62 12.13 -2.24
N ARG A 49 -2.48 11.93 -3.56
CA ARG A 49 -1.72 10.82 -4.16
C ARG A 49 -0.23 11.12 -4.00
N ILE A 50 0.52 10.26 -3.32
CA ILE A 50 1.95 10.51 -3.03
C ILE A 50 2.84 10.06 -4.20
N ALA A 51 2.77 8.78 -4.58
CA ALA A 51 3.54 8.19 -5.68
C ALA A 51 3.14 6.74 -5.98
N ALA A 52 3.62 6.22 -7.11
CA ALA A 52 3.79 4.79 -7.28
C ALA A 52 4.98 4.30 -6.43
N VAL A 53 4.79 3.19 -5.71
CA VAL A 53 5.74 2.63 -4.73
C VAL A 53 5.86 1.11 -4.90
N GLN A 54 6.98 0.57 -4.42
CA GLN A 54 7.14 -0.86 -4.17
C GLN A 54 7.41 -1.10 -2.67
N LEU A 55 6.48 -1.77 -1.98
CA LEU A 55 6.58 -2.16 -0.57
C LEU A 55 7.34 -3.49 -0.41
N ASP A 56 8.08 -3.60 0.69
CA ASP A 56 8.74 -4.85 1.11
C ASP A 56 7.73 -5.75 1.87
N ARG A 57 6.98 -6.56 1.12
CA ARG A 57 6.03 -7.57 1.65
C ARG A 57 6.26 -8.92 0.97
N ARG A 58 5.98 -10.02 1.70
CA ARG A 58 6.11 -11.40 1.21
C ARG A 58 4.73 -11.97 0.86
N LYS A 59 4.63 -12.72 -0.24
CA LYS A 59 3.39 -13.39 -0.73
C LYS A 59 2.18 -12.46 -0.91
N LEU A 60 2.42 -11.18 -1.19
CA LEU A 60 1.40 -10.16 -1.39
C LEU A 60 1.88 -9.19 -2.48
N PRO A 61 0.95 -8.54 -3.20
CA PRO A 61 1.29 -7.55 -4.22
C PRO A 61 2.23 -6.48 -3.68
N GLN A 62 3.39 -6.33 -4.30
CA GLN A 62 4.42 -5.41 -3.81
C GLN A 62 4.27 -4.00 -4.38
N ARG A 63 3.69 -3.87 -5.58
CA ARG A 63 3.58 -2.60 -6.31
C ARG A 63 2.20 -2.00 -6.21
N GLY A 64 2.15 -0.67 -6.18
CA GLY A 64 0.90 0.07 -6.11
C GLY A 64 1.11 1.55 -5.84
N ARG A 65 0.04 2.22 -5.42
CA ARG A 65 -0.01 3.66 -5.19
C ARG A 65 -0.08 3.92 -3.68
N LEU A 66 0.78 4.81 -3.19
CA LEU A 66 0.74 5.34 -1.84
C LEU A 66 -0.04 6.65 -1.83
N TRP A 67 -0.95 6.80 -0.88
CA TRP A 67 -1.78 7.96 -0.64
C TRP A 67 -1.60 8.45 0.80
N GLY A 68 -1.73 9.76 0.99
CA GLY A 68 -1.89 10.36 2.31
C GLY A 68 -3.36 10.66 2.55
N THR A 69 -3.90 10.22 3.69
CA THR A 69 -5.24 10.56 4.16
C THR A 69 -5.15 11.46 5.39
N THR A 70 -6.27 11.98 5.88
CA THR A 70 -6.31 12.75 7.14
C THR A 70 -5.89 11.89 8.35
N ALA A 71 -6.21 10.59 8.33
CA ALA A 71 -5.93 9.65 9.42
C ALA A 71 -4.68 8.76 9.25
N GLY A 72 -4.02 8.71 8.09
CA GLY A 72 -2.85 7.84 7.90
C GLY A 72 -2.25 7.81 6.49
N LEU A 73 -1.44 6.77 6.24
CA LEU A 73 -0.98 6.43 4.88
C LEU A 73 -1.76 5.22 4.36
N LEU A 74 -2.23 5.30 3.13
CA LEU A 74 -2.98 4.23 2.46
C LEU A 74 -2.18 3.71 1.27
N PHE A 75 -1.78 2.44 1.32
CA PHE A 75 -1.22 1.72 0.18
C PHE A 75 -2.31 0.90 -0.50
N LEU A 76 -2.51 1.13 -1.80
CA LEU A 76 -3.39 0.35 -2.66
C LEU A 76 -2.56 -0.34 -3.75
N PRO A 77 -2.59 -1.68 -3.86
CA PRO A 77 -1.83 -2.40 -4.87
C PRO A 77 -2.36 -2.15 -6.29
N GLU A 78 -1.46 -2.20 -7.26
CA GLU A 78 -1.80 -2.21 -8.68
C GLU A 78 -2.00 -3.66 -9.13
N LEU A 79 -3.27 -4.09 -9.15
CA LEU A 79 -3.72 -5.41 -9.59
C LEU A 79 -4.18 -5.34 -11.04
N MET A 80 -3.97 -6.42 -11.80
CA MET A 80 -4.61 -6.61 -13.11
C MET A 80 -5.74 -7.63 -13.03
N VAL A 81 -6.86 -7.32 -13.70
CA VAL A 81 -7.95 -8.27 -13.93
C VAL A 81 -7.56 -9.16 -15.12
N LEU A 82 -7.57 -10.47 -14.94
CA LEU A 82 -7.33 -11.46 -15.99
C LEU A 82 -8.63 -11.78 -16.76
N ALA A 83 -8.52 -12.49 -17.87
CA ALA A 83 -9.65 -12.79 -18.75
C ALA A 83 -10.74 -13.70 -18.13
N ASP A 84 -10.44 -14.34 -17.01
CA ASP A 84 -11.37 -15.12 -16.17
C ASP A 84 -12.00 -14.30 -15.02
N GLY A 85 -11.68 -13.01 -14.93
CA GLY A 85 -12.11 -12.12 -13.85
C GLY A 85 -11.25 -12.18 -12.58
N SER A 86 -10.22 -13.04 -12.52
CA SER A 86 -9.33 -13.11 -11.36
C SER A 86 -8.37 -11.92 -11.27
N LEU A 87 -7.89 -11.62 -10.05
CA LEU A 87 -6.93 -10.54 -9.79
C LEU A 87 -5.52 -11.10 -9.61
N ALA A 88 -4.54 -10.53 -10.34
CA ALA A 88 -3.13 -10.91 -10.26
C ALA A 88 -2.21 -9.69 -10.03
N ASP A 89 -1.03 -9.91 -9.42
CA ASP A 89 0.07 -8.93 -9.49
C ASP A 89 0.67 -8.96 -10.91
N PRO A 90 0.80 -7.82 -11.61
CA PRO A 90 1.40 -7.74 -12.94
C PRO A 90 2.84 -8.26 -13.06
N LEU A 91 3.53 -8.49 -11.93
CA LEU A 91 4.82 -9.19 -11.87
C LEU A 91 4.67 -10.71 -11.99
N GLU A 92 3.68 -11.32 -11.33
CA GLU A 92 3.47 -12.77 -11.33
C GLU A 92 2.88 -13.25 -12.66
N ALA A 93 1.97 -12.47 -13.26
CA ALA A 93 1.38 -12.75 -14.56
C ALA A 93 2.38 -12.76 -15.74
N GLY A 94 3.65 -12.40 -15.51
CA GLY A 94 4.70 -12.38 -16.53
C GLY A 94 5.58 -13.62 -16.58
N ASP A 95 5.55 -14.52 -15.58
CA ASP A 95 6.63 -15.50 -15.33
C ASP A 95 6.18 -16.97 -15.45
N SER A 96 5.09 -17.22 -16.19
CA SER A 96 4.44 -18.54 -16.27
C SER A 96 5.19 -19.62 -17.08
N GLY A 97 6.50 -19.47 -17.34
CA GLY A 97 7.22 -20.47 -18.14
C GLY A 97 8.68 -20.21 -18.56
N SER A 98 9.61 -19.94 -17.63
CA SER A 98 11.03 -20.30 -17.86
C SER A 98 11.86 -20.41 -16.59
N TRP A 99 12.17 -21.62 -16.13
CA TRP A 99 13.14 -21.86 -15.03
C TRP A 99 14.60 -21.75 -15.53
N SER A 100 14.92 -20.68 -16.28
CA SER A 100 16.26 -20.42 -16.82
C SER A 100 17.13 -19.70 -15.78
N TRP A 101 17.82 -20.50 -14.96
CA TRP A 101 18.77 -20.09 -13.90
C TRP A 101 19.87 -19.09 -14.30
N PHE A 102 20.07 -18.84 -15.60
CA PHE A 102 20.93 -17.76 -16.12
C PHE A 102 20.27 -16.36 -16.13
N GLY A 103 19.00 -16.23 -15.72
CA GLY A 103 18.21 -14.99 -15.78
C GLY A 103 18.68 -13.80 -14.93
N LEU A 104 19.74 -13.95 -14.12
CA LEU A 104 20.25 -12.96 -13.14
C LEU A 104 20.45 -11.53 -13.66
N TRP A 105 20.63 -11.33 -14.98
CA TRP A 105 20.87 -10.03 -15.60
C TRP A 105 19.74 -9.57 -16.54
N ARG A 106 18.64 -10.33 -16.67
CA ARG A 106 17.44 -9.94 -17.43
C ARG A 106 16.19 -9.82 -16.57
N ARG A 107 16.34 -9.11 -15.44
CA ARG A 107 15.23 -8.38 -14.81
C ARG A 107 14.78 -7.27 -15.78
N SER A 108 14.03 -7.65 -16.82
CA SER A 108 13.74 -6.75 -17.92
C SER A 108 12.94 -5.56 -17.40
N ASN A 109 13.42 -4.35 -17.70
CA ASN A 109 12.58 -3.17 -17.65
C ASN A 109 11.59 -3.25 -18.83
N ARG A 110 10.61 -4.17 -18.74
CA ARG A 110 9.29 -3.93 -19.32
C ARG A 110 8.90 -2.55 -18.80
N ARG A 111 8.94 -1.55 -19.68
CA ARG A 111 8.47 -0.21 -19.39
C ARG A 111 6.97 -0.34 -19.22
N PHE A 112 6.53 -0.58 -17.98
CA PHE A 112 5.14 -0.47 -17.61
C PHE A 112 4.70 0.92 -18.03
N SER A 113 3.68 1.02 -18.89
CA SER A 113 3.44 2.26 -19.63
C SER A 113 3.17 3.41 -18.66
N THR A 114 3.81 4.56 -18.87
CA THR A 114 3.58 5.78 -18.08
C THR A 114 2.33 6.51 -18.61
N SER A 115 1.19 5.88 -18.37
CA SER A 115 -0.07 6.56 -18.06
C SER A 115 -0.16 6.97 -16.57
N TRP A 116 0.98 7.04 -15.88
CA TRP A 116 1.08 7.39 -14.45
C TRP A 116 0.69 8.86 -14.16
N GLU A 117 0.60 9.70 -15.21
CA GLU A 117 0.49 11.16 -15.12
C GLU A 117 -0.94 11.70 -15.01
N GLU A 118 -1.97 11.03 -15.56
CA GLU A 118 -3.30 11.63 -15.72
C GLU A 118 -4.38 11.18 -14.72
N ASP A 119 -4.16 10.11 -13.94
CA ASP A 119 -5.02 9.78 -12.79
C ASP A 119 -4.80 10.78 -11.62
N LEU A 120 -5.27 12.02 -11.79
CA LEU A 120 -5.66 12.89 -10.68
C LEU A 120 -6.67 12.12 -9.78
N PRO A 121 -6.78 12.43 -8.48
CA PRO A 121 -7.98 12.03 -7.76
C PRO A 121 -9.20 12.57 -8.54
N PRO A 122 -10.29 11.80 -8.66
CA PRO A 122 -11.51 12.30 -9.30
C PRO A 122 -11.98 13.58 -8.61
N ALA A 123 -12.71 14.43 -9.34
CA ALA A 123 -13.32 15.63 -8.75
C ALA A 123 -14.47 15.29 -7.76
N GLU A 124 -14.99 14.07 -7.86
CA GLU A 124 -15.85 13.42 -6.87
C GLU A 124 -15.06 13.02 -5.61
N PRO A 125 -15.67 12.97 -4.42
CA PRO A 125 -15.02 12.44 -3.21
C PRO A 125 -14.60 10.97 -3.43
N TRP A 126 -13.30 10.73 -3.53
CA TRP A 126 -12.76 9.41 -3.82
C TRP A 126 -12.97 8.45 -2.64
N ASP A 127 -13.83 7.45 -2.82
CA ASP A 127 -14.10 6.41 -1.82
C ASP A 127 -12.87 5.51 -1.58
N VAL A 128 -12.08 5.90 -0.58
CA VAL A 128 -10.92 5.14 -0.09
C VAL A 128 -11.31 3.80 0.54
N ALA A 129 -12.54 3.65 1.04
CA ALA A 129 -13.00 2.46 1.75
C ALA A 129 -13.36 1.34 0.78
N ALA A 130 -14.19 1.65 -0.23
CA ALA A 130 -14.41 0.76 -1.37
C ALA A 130 -13.07 0.43 -2.06
N ALA A 131 -12.25 1.45 -2.35
CA ALA A 131 -10.97 1.25 -3.01
C ALA A 131 -9.95 0.38 -2.23
N PHE A 132 -10.09 0.29 -0.91
CA PHE A 132 -9.31 -0.57 -0.01
C PHE A 132 -9.88 -2.00 0.12
N LEU A 133 -11.21 -2.16 0.12
CA LEU A 133 -11.87 -3.47 0.11
C LEU A 133 -11.64 -4.20 -1.21
N ASP A 134 -11.80 -3.51 -2.34
CA ASP A 134 -11.67 -4.07 -3.70
C ASP A 134 -10.23 -4.50 -4.06
N ARG A 135 -9.25 -4.27 -3.18
CA ARG A 135 -7.82 -4.48 -3.46
C ARG A 135 -7.12 -5.36 -2.42
N PRO A 136 -7.28 -6.69 -2.52
CA PRO A 136 -6.52 -7.65 -1.72
C PRO A 136 -5.01 -7.38 -1.79
N GLY A 137 -4.39 -7.15 -0.63
CA GLY A 137 -3.00 -6.71 -0.51
C GLY A 137 -2.83 -5.24 -0.12
N ALA A 138 -3.91 -4.44 -0.11
CA ALA A 138 -3.89 -3.09 0.46
C ALA A 138 -3.49 -3.09 1.95
N ALA A 139 -2.97 -1.94 2.39
CA ALA A 139 -2.56 -1.73 3.78
C ALA A 139 -2.70 -0.26 4.18
N PHE A 140 -3.27 -0.03 5.34
CA PHE A 140 -3.36 1.26 5.99
C PHE A 140 -2.39 1.33 7.17
N PHE A 141 -1.74 2.49 7.29
CA PHE A 141 -0.80 2.82 8.35
C PHE A 141 -1.37 4.03 9.08
N ALA A 142 -2.23 3.76 10.06
CA ALA A 142 -2.90 4.80 10.85
C ALA A 142 -1.86 5.67 11.55
N ARG A 143 -2.05 6.99 11.49
CA ARG A 143 -1.03 8.00 11.82
C ARG A 143 -0.59 7.92 13.29
N GLU A 144 -1.53 7.66 14.20
CA GLU A 144 -1.29 7.47 15.64
C GLU A 144 -0.47 6.20 15.96
N GLU A 145 -0.41 5.24 15.03
CA GLU A 145 0.46 4.08 15.15
C GLU A 145 1.89 4.37 14.62
N ILE A 146 2.13 5.47 13.89
CA ILE A 146 3.45 5.75 13.30
C ILE A 146 4.37 6.45 14.32
N VAL A 147 5.29 5.67 14.89
CA VAL A 147 6.34 6.16 15.81
C VAL A 147 7.36 7.03 15.08
N ARG A 148 7.74 6.65 13.85
CA ARG A 148 8.73 7.38 13.07
C ARG A 148 8.61 7.10 11.57
N LEU A 149 8.71 8.16 10.77
CA LEU A 149 8.83 8.11 9.32
C LEU A 149 10.12 8.82 8.88
N TRP A 150 10.92 8.17 8.03
CA TRP A 150 12.14 8.75 7.46
C TRP A 150 12.47 8.16 6.09
N ASN A 151 13.40 8.79 5.37
CA ASN A 151 13.86 8.32 4.07
C ASN A 151 15.39 8.18 3.97
N ARG A 152 15.83 7.51 2.89
CA ARG A 152 17.22 7.47 2.43
C ARG A 152 17.19 7.38 0.90
N GLY A 153 17.34 8.53 0.22
CA GLY A 153 17.22 8.61 -1.22
C GLY A 153 15.77 8.37 -1.70
N ARG A 154 15.51 7.23 -2.34
CA ARG A 154 14.16 6.82 -2.76
C ARG A 154 13.47 5.84 -1.81
N THR A 155 14.20 5.24 -0.86
CA THR A 155 13.64 4.28 0.08
C THR A 155 13.14 5.01 1.33
N TRP A 156 11.89 4.76 1.71
CA TRP A 156 11.29 5.22 2.95
C TRP A 156 11.18 4.06 3.94
N THR A 157 11.24 4.36 5.23
CA THR A 157 11.04 3.41 6.32
C THR A 157 10.08 4.01 7.34
N LEU A 158 9.12 3.20 7.78
CA LEU A 158 8.06 3.56 8.71
C LEU A 158 8.08 2.57 9.87
N GLN A 159 8.33 3.07 11.08
CA GLN A 159 8.28 2.32 12.32
C GLN A 159 6.91 2.53 12.99
N ARG A 160 6.22 1.43 13.32
CA ARG A 160 4.91 1.45 13.99
C ARG A 160 5.03 1.13 15.49
N THR A 161 4.00 1.44 16.25
CA THR A 161 3.72 0.86 17.58
C THR A 161 3.26 -0.59 17.44
N ILE A 162 2.42 -0.88 16.44
CA ILE A 162 1.86 -2.20 16.16
C ILE A 162 2.53 -2.83 14.94
N GLY A 163 3.16 -3.97 15.15
CA GLY A 163 3.72 -4.80 14.09
C GLY A 163 5.05 -4.34 13.51
N ARG A 164 5.45 -4.97 12.40
CA ARG A 164 6.80 -4.84 11.83
C ARG A 164 7.05 -3.48 11.18
N THR A 165 8.32 -3.07 11.19
CA THR A 165 8.80 -1.90 10.44
C THR A 165 8.55 -2.11 8.94
N VAL A 166 7.86 -1.15 8.31
CA VAL A 166 7.50 -1.18 6.90
C VAL A 166 8.53 -0.41 6.08
N LYS A 167 8.87 -0.91 4.90
CA LYS A 167 9.76 -0.24 3.94
C LYS A 167 9.11 -0.19 2.58
N TRP A 168 9.33 0.92 1.86
CA TRP A 168 9.00 1.01 0.45
C TRP A 168 10.02 1.84 -0.32
N THR A 169 10.07 1.63 -1.62
CA THR A 169 10.88 2.43 -2.55
C THR A 169 9.98 3.20 -3.50
N MET A 170 10.22 4.50 -3.63
CA MET A 170 9.54 5.36 -4.60
C MET A 170 9.93 4.96 -6.02
N LEU A 171 8.92 4.57 -6.82
CA LEU A 171 9.08 4.29 -8.25
C LEU A 171 9.05 5.62 -9.02
N SER A 172 8.12 6.52 -8.66
CA SER A 172 8.04 7.89 -9.18
C SER A 172 9.29 8.73 -8.83
N PRO A 173 9.68 9.69 -9.70
CA PRO A 173 10.84 10.56 -9.46
C PRO A 173 10.55 11.59 -8.34
N PRO A 174 11.59 12.18 -7.69
CA PRO A 174 11.43 13.06 -6.53
C PRO A 174 10.51 14.26 -6.75
N GLU A 175 10.41 14.73 -7.99
CA GLU A 175 9.62 15.89 -8.41
C GLU A 175 8.11 15.64 -8.25
N VAL A 176 7.68 14.37 -8.30
CA VAL A 176 6.28 13.95 -8.09
C VAL A 176 5.92 13.84 -6.61
N TRP A 177 6.74 13.16 -5.80
CA TRP A 177 6.39 12.90 -4.39
C TRP A 177 6.78 14.00 -3.40
N ARG A 178 7.80 14.83 -3.69
CA ARG A 178 8.19 15.94 -2.80
C ARG A 178 7.11 17.01 -2.63
N PRO A 179 6.30 17.38 -3.66
CA PRO A 179 5.11 18.20 -3.47
C PRO A 179 4.06 17.52 -2.59
N ALA A 180 3.67 16.27 -2.89
CA ALA A 180 2.61 15.55 -2.17
C ALA A 180 2.92 15.34 -0.67
N TRP A 181 4.15 14.98 -0.31
CA TRP A 181 4.56 14.91 1.11
C TRP A 181 4.49 16.27 1.81
N ARG A 182 4.88 17.36 1.14
CA ARG A 182 4.76 18.71 1.70
C ARG A 182 3.30 19.10 1.89
N GLN A 183 2.42 18.77 0.95
CA GLN A 183 0.97 18.97 1.08
C GLN A 183 0.43 18.22 2.31
N LEU A 184 0.70 16.92 2.45
CA LEU A 184 0.26 16.12 3.61
C LEU A 184 0.72 16.72 4.95
N PHE A 185 1.99 17.13 5.05
CA PHE A 185 2.57 17.74 6.25
C PHE A 185 2.15 19.21 6.49
N GLN A 186 1.50 19.84 5.50
CA GLN A 186 0.90 21.17 5.60
C GLN A 186 -0.57 21.09 6.02
N THR A 187 -1.36 20.22 5.37
CA THR A 187 -2.81 20.05 5.60
C THR A 187 -3.12 19.54 7.01
N ALA A 188 -2.36 18.59 7.54
CA ALA A 188 -2.56 18.07 8.90
C ALA A 188 -1.28 18.25 9.73
N ALA A 189 -1.31 19.24 10.64
CA ALA A 189 -0.15 19.67 11.42
C ALA A 189 0.47 18.55 12.27
N GLU A 190 -0.32 17.57 12.69
CA GLU A 190 0.09 16.43 13.52
C GLU A 190 1.12 15.52 12.84
N TRP A 191 1.20 15.49 11.50
CA TRP A 191 2.25 14.76 10.78
C TRP A 191 3.67 15.31 11.02
N ARG A 192 3.79 16.59 11.41
CA ARG A 192 5.09 17.26 11.60
C ARG A 192 5.92 16.66 12.73
N CYS A 193 5.28 15.98 13.68
CA CYS A 193 5.95 15.26 14.76
C CYS A 193 6.54 13.90 14.32
N VAL A 194 6.09 13.35 13.19
CA VAL A 194 6.37 11.97 12.76
C VAL A 194 7.54 11.88 11.77
N ALA A 195 7.72 12.91 10.94
CA ALA A 195 8.73 12.95 9.89
C ALA A 195 10.09 13.47 10.40
N SER A 196 11.12 12.62 10.35
CA SER A 196 12.51 13.11 10.38
C SER A 196 12.89 13.64 8.98
N PRO A 197 13.43 14.86 8.85
CA PRO A 197 13.92 15.40 7.58
C PRO A 197 15.21 14.73 7.08
#